data_AF-A0A0G3EL98-F1
#
_entry.id   AF-A0A0G3EL98-F1
#
_cell.length_a   1.000
_cell.length_b   1.000
_cell.length_c   1.000
_cell.angle_alpha   90.00
_cell.angle_beta   90.00
_cell.angle_gamma   90.00
#
_symmetry.space_group_name_H-M   'P 1'
#
loop_
_entity.id
_entity.type
_entity.pdbx_description
1 polymer ?
#
loop_
_entity_poly.entity_id
_entity_poly.type
_entity_poly.pdbx_seq_one_letter_code
_entity_poly.pdbx_strand_id
1 'polypeptide(L)'
;MVFSAAQKSPFDCAIFSLSFALKMRRAEAFFDELHDSNDARAEGLQHFFGEQILLPPSFYRHAHSRATVDMVAAAWQARDPDGVTALRERHEQNRITRGARQFSNSIERKRVALLSRALRH
;
A
#
# COMPACT_ATOMS: atom_id res chain seq x y z
N MET A 1 -11.20 -10.46 0.46
CA MET A 1 -9.98 -10.20 -0.35
C MET A 1 -9.87 -8.69 -0.57
N VAL A 2 -8.72 -8.07 -0.29
CA VAL A 2 -8.52 -6.61 -0.43
C VAL A 2 -7.58 -6.30 -1.59
N PHE A 3 -8.03 -5.49 -2.56
CA PHE A 3 -7.24 -5.08 -3.72
C PHE A 3 -6.66 -3.68 -3.51
N SER A 4 -5.32 -3.57 -3.40
CA SER A 4 -4.66 -2.29 -3.15
C SER A 4 -4.41 -1.45 -4.41
N ALA A 5 -4.32 -2.05 -5.60
CA ALA A 5 -3.93 -1.37 -6.84
C ALA A 5 -2.57 -0.62 -6.80
N ALA A 6 -1.75 -0.80 -5.75
CA ALA A 6 -0.46 -0.11 -5.56
C ALA A 6 0.61 -0.57 -6.55
N GLN A 7 0.63 -1.87 -6.87
CA GLN A 7 1.54 -2.46 -7.84
C GLN A 7 0.99 -2.32 -9.26
N LYS A 8 1.83 -1.82 -10.17
CA LYS A 8 1.55 -1.77 -11.62
C LYS A 8 2.46 -2.67 -12.45
N SER A 9 3.58 -3.13 -11.88
CA SER A 9 4.52 -4.03 -12.56
C SER A 9 4.06 -5.48 -12.43
N PRO A 10 4.50 -6.38 -13.32
CA PRO A 10 4.18 -7.80 -13.22
C PRO A 10 5.11 -8.58 -12.25
N PHE A 11 6.21 -7.99 -11.78
CA PHE A 11 7.31 -8.72 -11.12
C PHE A 11 7.63 -8.28 -9.67
N ASP A 12 6.98 -7.25 -9.13
CA ASP A 12 7.28 -6.75 -7.78
C ASP A 12 6.44 -7.40 -6.65
N CYS A 13 5.60 -8.40 -6.98
CA CYS A 13 4.60 -8.95 -6.06
C CYS A 13 5.18 -9.46 -4.74
N ALA A 14 6.28 -10.22 -4.77
CA ALA A 14 6.91 -10.72 -3.55
C ALA A 14 7.39 -9.58 -2.62
N ILE A 15 7.94 -8.51 -3.18
CA ILE A 15 8.43 -7.37 -2.40
C ILE A 15 7.26 -6.54 -1.86
N PHE A 16 6.18 -6.37 -2.63
CA PHE A 16 4.95 -5.74 -2.16
C PHE A 16 4.31 -6.53 -1.02
N SER A 17 4.13 -7.84 -1.18
CA SER A 17 3.56 -8.73 -0.15
C SER A 17 4.37 -8.69 1.14
N LEU A 18 5.70 -8.80 1.05
CA LEU A 18 6.56 -8.69 2.23
C LEU A 18 6.47 -7.30 2.88
N SER A 19 6.46 -6.24 2.06
CA SER A 19 6.28 -4.86 2.53
C SER A 19 4.94 -4.65 3.25
N PHE A 20 3.87 -5.32 2.80
CA PHE A 20 2.54 -5.27 3.40
C PHE A 20 2.51 -6.05 4.71
N ALA A 21 3.04 -7.27 4.74
CA ALA A 21 3.14 -8.09 5.95
C ALA A 21 3.89 -7.34 7.07
N LEU A 22 5.01 -6.69 6.74
CA LEU A 22 5.76 -5.87 7.70
C LEU A 22 4.97 -4.66 8.25
N LYS A 23 3.98 -4.17 7.50
CA LYS A 23 3.12 -3.05 7.91
C LYS A 23 1.88 -3.51 8.66
N MET A 24 1.34 -4.68 8.34
CA MET A 24 0.19 -5.28 9.04
C MET A 24 0.45 -5.33 10.54
N ARG A 25 1.65 -5.77 10.97
CA ARG A 25 2.04 -5.75 12.38
C ARG A 25 1.96 -4.36 13.04
N ARG A 26 2.20 -3.28 12.30
CA ARG A 26 2.15 -1.90 12.82
C ARG A 26 0.76 -1.28 12.72
N ALA A 27 -0.14 -1.93 12.01
CA ALA A 27 -1.52 -1.51 11.78
C ALA A 27 -2.48 -2.53 12.40
N GLU A 28 -2.04 -3.25 13.45
CA GLU A 28 -2.78 -4.33 14.10
C GLU A 28 -4.22 -3.91 14.43
N ALA A 29 -4.40 -2.80 15.15
CA ALA A 29 -5.72 -2.27 15.47
C ALA A 29 -6.64 -2.05 14.24
N PHE A 30 -6.10 -1.60 13.11
CA PHE A 30 -6.89 -1.46 11.87
C PHE A 30 -7.30 -2.82 11.31
N PHE A 31 -6.41 -3.82 11.38
CA PHE A 31 -6.73 -5.17 10.93
C PHE A 31 -7.65 -5.89 11.89
N ASP A 32 -7.56 -5.66 13.19
CA ASP A 32 -8.48 -6.20 14.20
C ASP A 32 -9.89 -5.66 13.96
N GLU A 33 -10.06 -4.35 13.81
CA GLU A 33 -11.35 -3.75 13.45
C GLU A 33 -11.87 -4.29 12.11
N LEU A 34 -10.98 -4.43 11.12
CA LEU A 34 -11.34 -5.00 9.83
C LEU A 34 -11.77 -6.46 9.96
N HIS A 35 -11.11 -7.27 10.79
CA HIS A 35 -11.47 -8.66 11.04
C HIS A 35 -12.79 -8.76 11.79
N ASP A 36 -12.99 -7.99 12.87
CA ASP A 36 -14.24 -7.95 13.63
C ASP A 36 -15.42 -7.56 12.72
N SER A 37 -15.23 -6.53 11.90
CA SER A 37 -16.24 -6.10 10.92
C SER A 37 -16.50 -7.14 9.83
N ASN A 38 -15.49 -7.91 9.44
CA ASN A 38 -15.60 -8.94 8.43
C ASN A 38 -16.23 -10.22 8.98
N ASP A 39 -15.97 -10.58 10.24
CA ASP A 39 -16.55 -11.73 10.92
C ASP A 39 -18.04 -11.50 11.18
N ALA A 40 -18.42 -10.30 11.62
CA ALA A 40 -19.82 -9.88 11.71
C ALA A 40 -20.54 -9.95 10.34
N ARG A 41 -19.82 -9.75 9.24
CA ARG A 41 -20.34 -9.88 7.87
C ARG A 41 -20.28 -11.31 7.33
N ALA A 42 -19.41 -12.16 7.84
CA ALA A 42 -19.25 -13.55 7.42
C ALA A 42 -20.33 -14.45 8.01
N GLU A 43 -20.89 -14.09 9.19
CA GLU A 43 -22.09 -14.74 9.74
C GLU A 43 -23.34 -14.56 8.83
N GLY A 44 -23.31 -13.59 7.91
CA GLY A 44 -24.23 -13.46 6.78
C GLY A 44 -23.54 -13.78 5.46
N LEU A 45 -23.49 -15.06 5.08
CA LEU A 45 -22.91 -15.54 3.81
C LEU A 45 -23.29 -14.64 2.60
N GLN A 46 -22.25 -14.03 2.01
CA GLN A 46 -22.10 -13.46 0.66
C GLN A 46 -22.15 -11.94 0.42
N HIS A 47 -21.23 -11.56 -0.49
CA HIS A 47 -21.29 -10.49 -1.49
C HIS A 47 -21.13 -9.04 -1.04
N PHE A 48 -19.90 -8.53 -1.08
CA PHE A 48 -19.65 -7.15 -1.50
C PHE A 48 -18.34 -7.05 -2.32
N PHE A 49 -18.47 -7.23 -3.65
CA PHE A 49 -17.66 -6.48 -4.60
C PHE A 49 -18.36 -5.12 -4.76
N GLY A 50 -17.90 -4.07 -4.09
CA GLY A 50 -18.52 -2.75 -4.25
C GLY A 50 -17.82 -1.63 -3.50
N GLU A 51 -17.50 -1.83 -2.22
CA GLU A 51 -16.69 -0.87 -1.47
C GLU A 51 -15.25 -1.38 -1.44
N GLN A 52 -14.39 -0.76 -2.26
CA GLN A 52 -12.97 -1.06 -2.22
C GLN A 52 -12.43 -0.66 -0.84
N ILE A 53 -12.15 -1.65 0.02
CA ILE A 53 -11.45 -1.41 1.28
C ILE A 53 -10.09 -0.81 0.94
N LEU A 54 -9.90 0.46 1.29
CA LEU A 54 -8.62 1.15 1.17
C LEU A 54 -7.83 1.00 2.46
N LEU A 55 -6.62 0.46 2.34
CA LEU A 55 -5.71 0.34 3.47
C LEU A 55 -5.19 1.73 3.89
N PRO A 56 -4.61 1.87 5.09
CA PRO A 56 -4.00 3.12 5.52
C PRO A 56 -2.90 3.60 4.56
N PRO A 57 -2.59 4.92 4.49
CA PRO A 57 -1.59 5.49 3.58
C PRO A 57 -0.22 4.80 3.64
N SER A 58 0.14 4.26 4.81
CA SER A 58 1.38 3.51 5.02
C SER A 58 1.55 2.34 4.03
N PHE A 59 0.47 1.65 3.64
CA PHE A 59 0.50 0.54 2.68
C PHE A 59 0.83 0.97 1.26
N TYR A 60 0.63 2.25 0.94
CA TYR A 60 0.79 2.79 -0.40
C TYR A 60 2.14 3.50 -0.62
N ARG A 61 3.05 3.46 0.36
CA ARG A 61 4.40 4.08 0.29
C ARG A 61 5.28 3.63 -0.88
N HIS A 62 4.89 2.55 -1.55
CA HIS A 62 5.57 2.01 -2.72
C HIS A 62 4.66 1.98 -3.97
N ALA A 63 3.50 2.63 -3.94
CA ALA A 63 2.60 2.70 -5.08
C ALA A 63 3.31 3.32 -6.29
N HIS A 64 3.16 2.69 -7.46
CA HIS A 64 3.86 3.15 -8.68
C HIS A 64 3.24 4.40 -9.29
N SER A 65 1.91 4.49 -9.28
CA SER A 65 1.18 5.54 -9.99
C SER A 65 0.68 6.63 -9.06
N ARG A 66 0.84 7.88 -9.49
CA ARG A 66 0.28 9.07 -8.84
C ARG A 66 -1.23 8.96 -8.63
N ALA A 67 -1.97 8.44 -9.62
CA ALA A 67 -3.41 8.23 -9.51
C ALA A 67 -3.82 7.36 -8.30
N THR A 68 -3.04 6.35 -7.94
CA THR A 68 -3.31 5.53 -6.75
C THR A 68 -3.04 6.30 -5.47
N VAL A 69 -2.00 7.15 -5.44
CA VAL A 69 -1.74 8.04 -4.31
C VAL A 69 -2.87 9.04 -4.11
N ASP A 70 -3.39 9.61 -5.20
CA ASP A 70 -4.47 10.62 -5.12
C ASP A 70 -5.79 9.99 -4.67
N MET A 71 -6.10 8.77 -5.13
CA MET A 71 -7.25 7.98 -4.64
C MET A 71 -7.16 7.75 -3.13
N VAL A 72 -6.00 7.33 -2.63
CA VAL A 72 -5.79 7.10 -1.19
C VAL A 72 -5.85 8.40 -0.40
N ALA A 73 -5.26 9.46 -0.95
CA ALA A 73 -5.31 10.79 -0.33
C ALA A 73 -6.75 11.26 -0.16
N ALA A 74 -7.59 11.14 -1.18
CA ALA A 74 -9.00 11.51 -1.10
C ALA A 74 -9.75 10.77 0.02
N ALA A 75 -9.47 9.48 0.22
CA ALA A 75 -10.13 8.66 1.24
C ALA A 75 -9.60 8.90 2.67
N TRP A 76 -8.31 9.21 2.81
CA TRP A 76 -7.64 9.28 4.12
C TRP A 76 -7.32 10.70 4.60
N GLN A 77 -7.49 11.74 3.77
CA GLN A 77 -7.08 13.11 4.12
C GLN A 77 -7.68 13.60 5.45
N ALA A 78 -8.94 13.26 5.73
CA ALA A 78 -9.63 13.67 6.96
C ALA A 78 -9.23 12.83 8.19
N ARG A 79 -8.80 11.58 7.99
CA ARG A 79 -8.51 10.62 9.06
C ARG A 79 -7.02 10.58 9.43
N ASP A 80 -6.14 10.75 8.45
CA ASP A 80 -4.69 10.66 8.56
C ASP A 80 -4.01 11.69 7.62
N PRO A 81 -4.12 13.00 7.90
CA PRO A 81 -3.56 14.05 7.04
C PRO A 81 -2.03 13.97 6.94
N ASP A 82 -1.36 13.60 8.03
CA ASP A 82 0.10 13.47 8.09
C ASP A 82 0.58 12.26 7.26
N GLY A 83 -0.10 11.12 7.37
CA GLY A 83 0.20 9.93 6.56
C GLY A 83 -0.02 10.18 5.07
N VAL A 84 -1.05 10.94 4.69
CA VAL A 84 -1.29 11.36 3.31
C VAL A 84 -0.19 12.29 2.80
N THR A 85 0.22 13.29 3.59
CA THR A 85 1.31 14.20 3.25
C THR A 85 2.61 13.43 3.02
N ALA A 86 2.98 12.59 3.99
CA ALA A 86 4.19 11.75 3.89
C ALA A 86 4.14 10.78 2.69
N LEU A 87 2.95 10.27 2.34
CA LEU A 87 2.77 9.43 1.16
C LEU A 87 3.03 10.22 -0.14
N ARG A 88 2.46 11.42 -0.26
CA ARG A 88 2.61 12.28 -1.45
C ARG A 88 4.05 12.71 -1.66
N GLU A 89 4.70 13.20 -0.62
CA GLU A 89 6.11 13.62 -0.63
C GLU A 89 7.01 12.45 -1.02
N ARG A 90 6.83 11.29 -0.37
CA ARG A 90 7.62 10.11 -0.67
C ARG A 90 7.42 9.66 -2.12
N HIS A 91 6.20 9.69 -2.64
CA HIS A 91 5.96 9.33 -4.03
C HIS A 91 6.74 10.24 -4.99
N GLU A 92 6.74 11.57 -4.74
CA GLU A 92 7.48 12.53 -5.55
C GLU A 92 9.00 12.35 -5.44
N GLN A 93 9.53 12.18 -4.23
CA GLN A 93 10.97 11.94 -3.98
C GLN A 93 11.51 10.69 -4.68
N ASN A 94 10.64 9.74 -5.05
CA ASN A 94 11.00 8.50 -5.72
C ASN A 94 10.51 8.45 -7.18
N ARG A 95 10.00 9.57 -7.69
CA ARG A 95 9.51 9.67 -9.07
C ARG A 95 10.70 9.61 -10.02
N ILE A 96 10.62 8.71 -10.99
CA ILE A 96 11.59 8.57 -12.06
C ILE A 96 10.89 8.50 -13.41
N THR A 97 11.65 8.78 -14.47
CA THR A 97 11.22 8.60 -15.86
C THR A 97 12.05 7.48 -16.49
N ARG A 98 11.39 6.51 -17.13
CA ARG A 98 12.03 5.47 -17.95
C ARG A 98 11.29 5.38 -19.28
N GLY A 99 11.96 5.77 -20.36
CA GLY A 99 11.31 5.93 -21.66
C GLY A 99 10.15 6.94 -21.58
N ALA A 100 8.99 6.57 -22.13
CA ALA A 100 7.78 7.40 -22.09
C ALA A 100 6.99 7.30 -20.77
N ARG A 101 7.46 6.52 -19.79
CA ARG A 101 6.73 6.26 -18.55
C ARG A 101 7.35 6.97 -17.36
N GLN A 102 6.47 7.43 -16.48
CA GLN A 102 6.86 8.05 -15.23
C GLN A 102 6.13 7.38 -14.06
N PHE A 103 6.88 6.98 -13.04
CA PHE A 103 6.36 6.23 -11.90
C PHE A 103 7.30 6.35 -10.70
N SER A 104 6.84 5.92 -9.52
CA SER A 104 7.69 5.83 -8.33
C SER A 104 8.51 4.54 -8.32
N ASN A 105 9.84 4.63 -8.20
CA ASN A 105 10.73 3.47 -8.04
C ASN A 105 10.92 3.03 -6.57
N SER A 106 10.08 3.51 -5.66
CA SER A 106 10.18 3.26 -4.21
C SER A 106 10.23 1.76 -3.87
N ILE A 107 9.56 0.89 -4.64
CA ILE A 107 9.61 -0.57 -4.42
C ILE A 107 10.97 -1.17 -4.81
N GLU A 108 11.62 -0.66 -5.85
CA GLU A 108 12.93 -1.15 -6.30
C GLU A 108 14.00 -0.82 -5.25
N ARG A 109 13.96 0.40 -4.71
CA ARG A 109 14.81 0.79 -3.58
C ARG A 109 14.55 -0.10 -2.37
N LYS A 110 13.29 -0.47 -2.11
CA LYS A 110 12.93 -1.38 -1.03
C LYS A 110 13.52 -2.78 -1.26
N ARG A 111 13.48 -3.31 -2.49
CA ARG A 111 14.14 -4.57 -2.85
C ARG A 111 15.63 -4.52 -2.53
N VAL A 112 16.35 -3.50 -3.01
CA VAL A 112 17.79 -3.34 -2.74
C VAL A 112 18.08 -3.29 -1.25
N ALA A 113 17.30 -2.55 -0.47
CA ALA A 113 17.46 -2.44 0.97
C ALA A 113 17.23 -3.79 1.69
N LEU A 114 16.24 -4.58 1.24
CA LEU A 114 15.97 -5.91 1.80
C LEU A 114 17.08 -6.90 1.49
N LEU A 115 17.56 -6.94 0.25
CA LEU A 115 18.70 -7.78 -0.16
C LEU A 115 19.96 -7.40 0.63
N SER A 116 20.24 -6.11 0.75
CA SER A 116 21.39 -5.61 1.51
C SER A 116 21.29 -5.97 3.00
N ARG A 117 20.08 -6.01 3.57
CA ARG A 117 19.86 -6.45 4.94
C ARG A 117 20.08 -7.96 5.08
N ALA A 118 19.59 -8.75 4.13
CA ALA A 118 19.74 -10.20 4.14
C ALA A 118 21.22 -10.62 4.08
N LEU A 119 22.04 -9.91 3.30
CA LEU A 119 23.49 -10.18 3.21
C LEU A 119 24.30 -9.82 4.48
N ARG A 120 23.70 -9.12 5.44
CA ARG A 120 24.34 -8.75 6.71
C ARG A 120 24.01 -9.68 7.87
N HIS A 121 23.17 -10.68 7.64
CA HIS A 121 22.77 -11.71 8.59
C HIS A 121 23.21 -13.07 8.06
#